data_AF-A0A6N1YGQ7-F1
#
_entry.id   AF-A0A6N1YGQ7-F1
#
_cell.length_a   1.000
_cell.length_b   1.000
_cell.length_c   1.000
_cell.angle_alpha   90.00
_cell.angle_beta   90.00
_cell.angle_gamma   90.00
#
_symmetry.space_group_name_H-M   'P 1'
#
loop_
_entity.id
_entity.type
_entity.pdbx_description
1 polymer ?
#
loop_
_entity_poly.entity_id
_entity_poly.type
_entity_poly.pdbx_seq_one_letter_code
_entity_poly.pdbx_strand_id
1 'polypeptide(L)'
;MFQQLLLIVLLSMLVTPLLAYLAQRLIKSEGALETQEPEPAMESNTPIVLAGFGRVGHRIGEILSLSGYTYVALDSDAAIVERERANGFPVFYGDVRNPEVLKSIGAEHAKVILVTVNDPEATEKLVASLCTSYPHRKIFVRGHSLTQCLELRSLGADGAVSEYVEVSIELARMALDNVGVSEQEQKTVLGGFRDKYYAEINNGLSVEKIKIQDIQT
;
A
#
# COMPACT_ATOMS: atom_id res chain seq x y z
N MET A 1 -36.89 -24.83 32.12
CA MET A 1 -36.70 -25.11 30.68
C MET A 1 -36.09 -23.92 29.93
N PHE A 2 -36.77 -22.77 29.77
CA PHE A 2 -36.22 -21.64 28.98
C PHE A 2 -34.92 -21.02 29.54
N GLN A 3 -34.81 -20.88 30.85
CA GLN A 3 -33.59 -20.38 31.50
C GLN A 3 -32.37 -21.29 31.30
N GLN A 4 -32.56 -22.60 31.13
CA GLN A 4 -31.45 -23.54 30.90
C GLN A 4 -30.92 -23.42 29.46
N LEU A 5 -31.80 -23.20 28.47
CA LEU A 5 -31.40 -22.97 27.08
C LEU A 5 -30.61 -21.67 26.91
N LEU A 6 -31.05 -20.57 27.54
CA LEU A 6 -30.32 -19.31 27.50
C LEU A 6 -28.92 -19.41 28.09
N LEU A 7 -28.78 -20.17 29.18
CA LEU A 7 -27.49 -20.36 29.85
C LEU A 7 -26.52 -21.15 28.96
N ILE A 8 -27.00 -22.15 28.23
CA ILE A 8 -26.20 -22.91 27.25
C ILE A 8 -25.75 -22.02 26.09
N VAL A 9 -26.63 -21.18 25.54
CA VAL A 9 -26.30 -20.28 24.43
C VAL A 9 -25.27 -19.23 24.86
N LEU A 10 -25.45 -18.62 26.04
CA LEU A 10 -24.51 -17.66 26.59
C LEU A 10 -23.14 -18.30 26.84
N LEU A 11 -23.11 -19.51 27.40
CA LEU A 11 -21.87 -20.24 27.62
C LEU A 11 -21.19 -20.57 26.29
N SER A 12 -21.93 -20.99 25.27
CA SER A 12 -21.39 -21.27 23.94
C SER A 12 -20.78 -20.02 23.29
N MET A 13 -21.44 -18.86 23.39
CA MET A 13 -20.91 -17.61 22.85
C MET A 13 -19.70 -17.07 23.63
N LEU A 14 -19.50 -17.49 24.89
CA LEU A 14 -18.32 -17.16 25.69
C LEU A 14 -17.15 -18.09 25.39
N VAL A 15 -17.44 -19.38 25.18
CA VAL A 15 -16.42 -20.43 24.94
C VAL A 15 -15.81 -20.28 23.55
N THR A 16 -16.59 -19.96 22.52
CA THR A 16 -16.09 -19.82 21.13
C THR A 16 -14.98 -18.77 20.98
N PRO A 17 -15.12 -17.50 21.43
CA PRO A 17 -14.04 -16.52 21.34
C PRO A 17 -12.86 -16.85 22.25
N LEU A 18 -13.09 -17.51 23.40
CA LEU A 18 -12.02 -17.94 24.30
C LEU A 18 -11.16 -19.04 23.66
N LEU A 19 -11.78 -20.03 23.03
CA LEU A 19 -11.05 -21.06 22.27
C LEU A 19 -10.34 -20.47 21.06
N ALA A 20 -10.95 -19.53 20.34
CA ALA A 20 -10.29 -18.83 19.22
C ALA A 20 -9.04 -18.05 19.70
N TYR A 21 -9.13 -17.38 20.84
CA TYR A 21 -8.01 -16.67 21.46
C TYR A 21 -6.88 -17.62 21.91
N LEU A 22 -7.22 -18.74 22.55
CA LEU A 22 -6.23 -19.77 22.95
C LEU A 22 -5.61 -20.46 21.72
N ALA A 23 -6.38 -20.73 20.67
CA ALA A 23 -5.89 -21.34 19.44
C ALA A 23 -4.88 -20.42 18.74
N GLN A 24 -5.17 -19.12 18.61
CA GLN A 24 -4.22 -18.15 18.07
C GLN A 24 -2.95 -18.06 18.93
N ARG A 25 -3.07 -18.19 20.25
CA ARG A 25 -1.93 -18.16 21.17
C ARG A 25 -1.06 -19.42 21.08
N LEU A 26 -1.66 -20.59 20.85
CA LEU A 26 -0.95 -21.85 20.64
C LEU A 26 -0.29 -21.93 19.26
N ILE A 27 -0.97 -21.45 18.21
CA ILE A 27 -0.39 -21.34 16.85
C ILE A 27 0.76 -20.32 16.84
N LYS A 28 0.67 -19.26 17.63
CA LYS A 28 1.76 -18.28 17.81
C LYS A 28 2.91 -18.78 18.69
N SER A 29 2.76 -19.94 19.35
CA SER A 29 3.74 -20.48 20.31
C SER A 29 4.68 -21.55 19.72
N GLU A 30 4.59 -21.88 18.43
CA GLU A 30 5.64 -22.62 17.71
C GLU A 30 6.67 -21.69 17.03
N GLY A 31 6.60 -20.38 17.26
CA GLY A 31 7.59 -19.41 16.78
C GLY A 31 8.16 -18.57 17.91
N ALA A 32 8.87 -19.19 18.85
CA ALA A 32 9.51 -18.50 19.97
C ALA A 32 11.01 -18.28 19.69
N LEU A 33 11.39 -17.01 19.56
CA LEU A 33 12.67 -16.41 19.95
C LEU A 33 13.95 -17.00 19.31
N GLU A 34 14.35 -16.46 18.16
CA GLU A 34 15.76 -16.23 17.87
C GLU A 34 15.97 -14.83 17.27
N THR A 35 16.95 -14.11 17.81
CA THR A 35 17.65 -13.02 17.14
C THR A 35 18.22 -13.57 15.84
N GLN A 36 17.47 -13.43 14.75
CA GLN A 36 17.91 -13.83 13.42
C GLN A 36 18.00 -12.59 12.56
N GLU A 37 19.21 -12.33 12.08
CA GLU A 37 19.48 -11.80 10.74
C GLU A 37 18.46 -12.38 9.74
N PRO A 38 18.08 -11.67 8.68
CA PRO A 38 16.95 -12.06 7.84
C PRO A 38 17.18 -13.46 7.25
N GLU A 39 16.64 -14.49 7.92
CA GLU A 39 16.63 -15.83 7.37
C GLU A 39 15.69 -15.82 6.17
N PRO A 40 16.09 -16.44 5.05
CA PRO A 40 15.30 -16.47 3.83
C PRO A 40 14.19 -17.53 3.98
N ALA A 41 13.24 -17.27 4.87
CA ALA A 41 12.02 -18.05 5.01
C ALA A 41 10.85 -17.25 4.46
N MET A 42 10.92 -16.94 3.16
CA MET A 42 9.73 -16.65 2.37
C MET A 42 9.76 -17.48 1.10
N GLU A 43 9.44 -18.78 1.23
CA GLU A 43 8.54 -19.42 0.26
C GLU A 43 7.13 -18.81 0.40
N SER A 44 7.06 -17.47 0.37
CA SER A 44 5.83 -16.75 0.49
C SER A 44 5.45 -16.27 -0.88
N ASN A 45 4.34 -16.82 -1.33
CA ASN A 45 3.54 -16.43 -2.46
C ASN A 45 3.00 -14.98 -2.29
N THR A 46 3.77 -14.04 -1.70
CA THR A 46 3.36 -12.68 -1.36
C THR A 46 3.27 -11.88 -2.66
N PRO A 47 2.06 -11.57 -3.16
CA PRO A 47 1.92 -10.87 -4.42
C PRO A 47 2.26 -9.38 -4.31
N ILE A 48 2.37 -8.81 -3.10
CA ILE A 48 2.45 -7.36 -2.91
C ILE A 48 3.55 -6.99 -1.91
N VAL A 49 4.47 -6.13 -2.33
CA VAL A 49 5.45 -5.46 -1.48
C VAL A 49 5.04 -4.01 -1.29
N LEU A 50 5.10 -3.51 -0.05
CA LEU A 50 4.80 -2.12 0.29
C LEU A 50 6.05 -1.43 0.87
N ALA A 51 6.67 -0.57 0.09
CA ALA A 51 7.80 0.26 0.49
C ALA A 51 7.31 1.57 1.13
N GLY A 52 7.46 1.68 2.45
CA GLY A 52 6.91 2.74 3.28
C GLY A 52 5.62 2.29 3.97
N PHE A 53 5.58 2.38 5.30
CA PHE A 53 4.44 2.06 6.16
C PHE A 53 4.05 3.23 7.08
N GLY A 54 4.27 4.45 6.61
CA GLY A 54 3.75 5.67 7.23
C GLY A 54 2.23 5.83 7.07
N ARG A 55 1.75 7.08 7.06
CA ARG A 55 0.30 7.40 7.03
C ARG A 55 -0.45 6.74 5.86
N VAL A 56 0.10 6.82 4.65
CA VAL A 56 -0.53 6.24 3.45
C VAL A 56 -0.34 4.73 3.39
N GLY A 57 0.89 4.26 3.63
CA GLY A 57 1.21 2.83 3.64
C GLY A 57 0.36 2.04 4.65
N HIS A 58 0.16 2.56 5.85
CA HIS A 58 -0.71 1.94 6.86
C HIS A 58 -2.15 1.75 6.34
N ARG A 59 -2.75 2.77 5.71
CA ARG A 59 -4.12 2.68 5.15
C ARG A 59 -4.20 1.67 4.01
N ILE A 60 -3.17 1.61 3.16
CA ILE A 60 -3.07 0.57 2.12
C ILE A 60 -3.00 -0.81 2.76
N GLY A 61 -2.17 -0.99 3.80
CA GLY A 61 -2.05 -2.25 4.52
C GLY A 61 -3.35 -2.73 5.14
N GLU A 62 -4.11 -1.82 5.76
CA GLU A 62 -5.46 -2.09 6.26
C GLU A 62 -6.40 -2.55 5.14
N ILE A 63 -6.45 -1.83 4.01
CA ILE A 63 -7.32 -2.15 2.88
C ILE A 63 -6.96 -3.53 2.29
N LEU A 64 -5.67 -3.83 2.12
CA LEU A 64 -5.21 -5.12 1.63
C LEU A 64 -5.58 -6.25 2.58
N SER A 65 -5.40 -6.04 3.89
CA SER A 65 -5.77 -7.00 4.94
C SER A 65 -7.28 -7.27 4.93
N LEU A 66 -8.11 -6.23 4.87
CA LEU A 66 -9.57 -6.34 4.78
C LEU A 66 -10.02 -7.07 3.52
N SER A 67 -9.26 -6.95 2.44
CA SER A 67 -9.52 -7.62 1.16
C SER A 67 -8.97 -9.05 1.10
N GLY A 68 -8.34 -9.55 2.18
CA GLY A 68 -7.77 -10.90 2.25
C GLY A 68 -6.49 -11.11 1.44
N TYR A 69 -5.84 -10.02 0.99
CA TYR A 69 -4.57 -10.11 0.27
C TYR A 69 -3.38 -10.12 1.22
N THR A 70 -2.44 -11.03 0.97
CA THR A 70 -1.16 -11.05 1.68
C THR A 70 -0.22 -9.98 1.11
N TYR A 71 0.51 -9.31 1.99
CA TYR A 71 1.55 -8.36 1.62
C TYR A 71 2.66 -8.35 2.66
N VAL A 72 3.82 -7.81 2.29
CA VAL A 72 4.91 -7.50 3.20
C VAL A 72 5.23 -6.01 3.09
N ALA A 73 5.43 -5.34 4.22
CA ALA A 73 5.75 -3.93 4.26
C ALA A 73 7.14 -3.67 4.85
N LEU A 74 7.77 -2.59 4.38
CA LEU A 74 9.03 -2.07 4.90
C LEU A 74 8.87 -0.62 5.34
N ASP A 75 9.49 -0.25 6.46
CA ASP A 75 9.67 1.14 6.84
C ASP A 75 11.06 1.34 7.47
N SER A 76 11.64 2.54 7.27
CA SER A 76 12.94 2.90 7.83
C SER A 76 12.83 3.52 9.23
N ASP A 77 11.62 3.78 9.73
CA ASP A 77 11.38 4.21 11.10
C ASP A 77 11.08 3.00 12.00
N ALA A 78 12.03 2.66 12.86
CA ALA A 78 11.90 1.55 13.81
C ALA A 78 10.70 1.69 14.76
N ALA A 79 10.32 2.91 15.13
CA ALA A 79 9.18 3.14 16.01
C ALA A 79 7.84 2.85 15.30
N ILE A 80 7.74 3.18 14.01
CA ILE A 80 6.59 2.77 13.18
C ILE A 80 6.54 1.25 13.10
N VAL A 81 7.66 0.60 12.79
CA VAL A 81 7.71 -0.87 12.66
C VAL A 81 7.31 -1.56 13.96
N GLU A 82 7.88 -1.15 15.10
CA GLU A 82 7.55 -1.75 16.39
C GLU A 82 6.06 -1.63 16.72
N ARG A 83 5.50 -0.42 16.55
CA ARG A 83 4.09 -0.15 16.81
C ARG A 83 3.18 -0.97 15.90
N GLU A 84 3.44 -0.98 14.60
CA GLU A 84 2.55 -1.62 13.63
C GLU A 84 2.67 -3.16 13.65
N ARG A 85 3.86 -3.71 13.98
CA ARG A 85 4.00 -5.14 14.27
C ARG A 85 3.21 -5.55 15.50
N ALA A 86 3.20 -4.72 16.55
CA ALA A 86 2.37 -4.96 17.74
C ALA A 86 0.87 -4.97 17.40
N ASN A 87 0.46 -4.19 16.40
CA ASN A 87 -0.91 -4.17 15.86
C ASN A 87 -1.21 -5.34 14.89
N GLY A 88 -0.24 -6.22 14.63
CA GLY A 88 -0.43 -7.41 13.79
C GLY A 88 -0.16 -7.21 12.31
N PHE A 89 0.39 -6.06 11.89
CA PHE A 89 0.76 -5.84 10.50
C PHE A 89 2.11 -6.48 10.16
N PRO A 90 2.28 -7.07 8.95
CA PRO A 90 3.54 -7.69 8.49
C PRO A 90 4.56 -6.64 8.01
N VAL A 91 4.99 -5.78 8.94
CA VAL A 91 5.93 -4.67 8.68
C VAL A 91 7.31 -5.02 9.20
N PHE A 92 8.35 -4.74 8.42
CA PHE A 92 9.74 -5.00 8.77
C PHE A 92 10.56 -3.72 8.71
N TYR A 93 11.61 -3.66 9.54
CA TYR A 93 12.55 -2.55 9.51
C TYR A 93 13.54 -2.74 8.37
N GLY A 94 13.73 -1.69 7.57
CA GLY A 94 14.73 -1.71 6.52
C GLY A 94 14.73 -0.44 5.67
N ASP A 95 15.91 -0.09 5.15
CA ASP A 95 16.02 0.98 4.16
C ASP A 95 15.56 0.45 2.80
N VAL A 96 14.41 0.93 2.34
CA VAL A 96 13.83 0.57 1.05
C VAL A 96 14.72 0.94 -0.14
N ARG A 97 15.72 1.83 0.05
CA ARG A 97 16.71 2.18 -0.97
C ARG A 97 17.81 1.14 -1.12
N ASN A 98 17.93 0.21 -0.16
CA ASN A 98 18.91 -0.87 -0.21
C ASN A 98 18.33 -2.06 -1.01
N PRO A 99 18.90 -2.41 -2.18
CA PRO A 99 18.41 -3.52 -2.99
C PRO A 99 18.42 -4.87 -2.26
N GLU A 100 19.38 -5.10 -1.37
CA GLU A 100 19.48 -6.35 -0.60
C GLU A 100 18.31 -6.51 0.38
N VAL A 101 17.86 -5.39 0.97
CA VAL A 101 16.68 -5.38 1.86
C VAL A 101 15.43 -5.74 1.05
N LEU A 102 15.23 -5.11 -0.11
CA LEU A 102 14.11 -5.42 -1.00
C LEU A 102 14.13 -6.87 -1.48
N LYS A 103 15.32 -7.42 -1.77
CA LYS A 103 15.47 -8.81 -2.15
C LYS A 103 15.12 -9.76 -1.02
N SER A 104 15.57 -9.47 0.20
CA SER A 104 15.30 -10.30 1.39
C SER A 104 13.82 -10.44 1.71
N ILE A 105 13.00 -9.45 1.35
CA ILE A 105 11.54 -9.50 1.52
C ILE A 105 10.79 -10.04 0.30
N GLY A 106 11.50 -10.60 -0.68
CA GLY A 106 10.88 -11.23 -1.85
C GLY A 106 10.34 -10.26 -2.91
N ALA A 107 10.90 -9.04 -3.02
CA ALA A 107 10.51 -8.10 -4.09
C ALA A 107 10.69 -8.70 -5.49
N GLU A 108 11.66 -9.61 -5.66
CA GLU A 108 11.87 -10.35 -6.90
C GLU A 108 10.66 -11.21 -7.31
N HIS A 109 9.92 -11.75 -6.34
CA HIS A 109 8.77 -12.63 -6.57
C HIS A 109 7.41 -11.92 -6.44
N ALA A 110 7.40 -10.67 -6.00
CA ALA A 110 6.19 -9.87 -5.93
C ALA A 110 5.48 -9.79 -7.30
N LYS A 111 4.18 -9.54 -7.32
CA LYS A 111 3.47 -9.13 -8.56
C LYS A 111 3.39 -7.62 -8.65
N VAL A 112 3.24 -6.97 -7.50
CA VAL A 112 3.07 -5.53 -7.34
C VAL A 112 4.01 -5.00 -6.28
N ILE A 113 4.63 -3.86 -6.54
CA ILE A 113 5.41 -3.07 -5.58
C ILE A 113 4.72 -1.72 -5.44
N LEU A 114 4.33 -1.38 -4.22
CA LEU A 114 3.73 -0.11 -3.86
C LEU A 114 4.80 0.76 -3.17
N VAL A 115 4.99 1.99 -3.63
CA VAL A 115 5.95 2.93 -3.05
C VAL A 115 5.20 4.11 -2.44
N THR A 116 5.31 4.28 -1.11
CA THR A 116 4.59 5.34 -0.36
C THR A 116 5.48 6.18 0.53
N VAL A 117 6.79 6.16 0.26
CA VAL A 117 7.81 6.98 0.92
C VAL A 117 7.42 8.46 0.84
N ASN A 118 7.63 9.20 1.92
CA ASN A 118 7.17 10.59 2.02
C ASN A 118 8.15 11.59 1.38
N ASP A 119 9.43 11.25 1.28
CA ASP A 119 10.44 12.14 0.71
C ASP A 119 10.43 12.09 -0.83
N PRO A 120 10.18 13.21 -1.54
CA PRO A 120 10.06 13.21 -3.00
C PRO A 120 11.30 12.71 -3.74
N GLU A 121 12.48 13.19 -3.35
CA GLU A 121 13.74 12.85 -4.02
C GLU A 121 14.12 11.38 -3.80
N ALA A 122 13.94 10.88 -2.57
CA ALA A 122 14.13 9.47 -2.26
C ALA A 122 13.14 8.58 -3.02
N THR A 123 11.90 9.05 -3.21
CA THR A 123 10.88 8.32 -3.98
C THR A 123 11.28 8.19 -5.44
N GLU A 124 11.73 9.27 -6.08
CA GLU A 124 12.19 9.25 -7.48
C GLU A 124 13.38 8.31 -7.67
N LYS A 125 14.40 8.41 -6.81
CA LYS A 125 15.57 7.52 -6.84
C LYS A 125 15.20 6.05 -6.65
N LEU A 126 14.30 5.78 -5.69
CA LEU A 126 13.83 4.43 -5.42
C LEU A 126 13.07 3.86 -6.62
N VAL A 127 12.17 4.64 -7.22
CA VAL A 127 11.38 4.21 -8.39
C VAL A 127 12.29 3.93 -9.58
N ALA A 128 13.24 4.82 -9.88
CA ALA A 128 14.21 4.58 -10.96
C ALA A 128 14.98 3.26 -10.76
N SER A 129 15.42 3.00 -9.52
CA SER A 129 16.11 1.76 -9.15
C SER A 129 15.22 0.53 -9.27
N LEU A 130 13.97 0.60 -8.79
CA LEU A 130 13.00 -0.50 -8.85
C LEU A 130 12.62 -0.85 -10.30
N CYS A 131 12.35 0.15 -11.13
CA CYS A 131 12.02 -0.05 -12.55
C CYS A 131 13.18 -0.71 -13.31
N THR A 132 14.42 -0.37 -12.96
CA THR A 132 15.62 -0.98 -13.55
C THR A 132 15.84 -2.41 -13.06
N SER A 133 15.69 -2.64 -11.75
CA SER A 133 16.02 -3.92 -11.11
C SER A 133 14.92 -4.96 -11.26
N TYR A 134 13.67 -4.53 -11.38
CA TYR A 134 12.48 -5.38 -11.39
C TYR A 134 11.55 -5.05 -12.57
N PRO A 135 12.03 -5.12 -13.83
CA PRO A 135 11.28 -4.66 -15.02
C PRO A 135 9.99 -5.45 -15.30
N HIS A 136 9.79 -6.60 -14.66
CA HIS A 136 8.60 -7.45 -14.80
C HIS A 136 7.57 -7.27 -13.67
N ARG A 137 7.77 -6.29 -12.78
CA ARG A 137 6.89 -6.04 -11.63
C ARG A 137 6.07 -4.79 -11.87
N LYS A 138 4.81 -4.80 -11.41
CA LYS A 138 3.97 -3.61 -11.47
C LYS A 138 4.31 -2.66 -10.35
N ILE A 139 4.75 -1.45 -10.68
CA ILE A 139 5.19 -0.46 -9.70
C ILE A 139 4.16 0.67 -9.65
N PHE A 140 3.48 0.82 -8.51
CA PHE A 140 2.57 1.94 -8.27
C PHE A 140 3.10 2.84 -7.16
N VAL A 141 3.02 4.14 -7.37
CA VAL A 141 3.75 5.11 -6.54
C VAL A 141 2.81 6.21 -6.07
N ARG A 142 2.94 6.59 -4.81
CA ARG A 142 2.40 7.85 -4.30
C ARG A 142 3.30 9.00 -4.75
N GLY A 143 2.73 9.99 -5.43
CA GLY A 143 3.34 11.29 -5.63
C GLY A 143 2.62 12.37 -4.83
N HIS A 144 3.31 13.45 -4.49
CA HIS A 144 2.70 14.59 -3.80
C HIS A 144 1.90 15.47 -4.74
N SER A 145 2.41 15.71 -5.94
CA SER A 145 1.86 16.68 -6.90
C SER A 145 1.74 16.09 -8.30
N LEU A 146 1.06 16.82 -9.19
CA LEU A 146 0.96 16.49 -10.61
C LEU A 146 2.35 16.37 -11.25
N THR A 147 3.21 17.36 -11.01
CA THR A 147 4.58 17.39 -11.56
C THR A 147 5.39 16.19 -11.12
N GLN A 148 5.34 15.85 -9.82
CA GLN A 148 6.06 14.67 -9.33
C GLN A 148 5.47 13.38 -9.92
N CYS A 149 4.15 13.28 -10.04
CA CYS A 149 3.53 12.11 -10.66
C CYS A 149 3.96 11.93 -12.12
N LEU A 150 4.11 13.02 -12.88
CA LEU A 150 4.65 12.97 -14.24
C LEU A 150 6.10 12.47 -14.27
N GLU A 151 6.94 12.96 -13.35
CA GLU A 151 8.33 12.50 -13.23
C GLU A 151 8.42 11.01 -12.84
N LEU A 152 7.64 10.58 -11.84
CA LEU A 152 7.62 9.17 -11.44
C LEU A 152 7.17 8.25 -12.58
N ARG A 153 6.29 8.75 -13.45
CA ARG A 153 5.85 8.06 -14.66
C ARG A 153 6.96 8.03 -15.72
N SER A 154 7.67 9.14 -15.96
CA SER A 154 8.81 9.18 -16.89
C SER A 154 9.94 8.23 -16.46
N LEU A 155 10.14 8.05 -15.14
CA LEU A 155 11.05 7.07 -14.54
C LEU A 155 10.58 5.60 -14.65
N GLY A 156 9.40 5.35 -15.24
CA GLY A 156 8.93 4.01 -15.59
C GLY A 156 7.94 3.38 -14.63
N ALA A 157 7.47 4.08 -13.59
CA ALA A 157 6.39 3.55 -12.74
C ALA A 157 5.15 3.23 -13.58
N ASP A 158 4.44 2.13 -13.31
CA ASP A 158 3.21 1.74 -14.03
C ASP A 158 2.01 2.63 -13.71
N GLY A 159 2.01 3.29 -12.55
CA GLY A 159 1.01 4.27 -12.18
C GLY A 159 1.48 5.15 -11.02
N ALA A 160 1.03 6.41 -11.03
CA ALA A 160 1.32 7.36 -9.97
C ALA A 160 0.01 7.99 -9.47
N VAL A 161 -0.16 8.04 -8.15
CA VAL A 161 -1.34 8.61 -7.48
C VAL A 161 -0.91 9.85 -6.73
N SER A 162 -1.48 11.00 -7.11
CA SER A 162 -1.28 12.27 -6.41
C SER A 162 -2.01 12.27 -5.07
N GLU A 163 -1.30 12.51 -3.98
CA GLU A 163 -1.85 12.58 -2.63
C GLU A 163 -2.83 13.74 -2.47
N TYR A 164 -2.46 14.92 -2.97
CA TYR A 164 -3.29 16.12 -2.78
C TYR A 164 -4.60 16.05 -3.56
N VAL A 165 -4.61 15.41 -4.74
CA VAL A 165 -5.82 15.40 -5.57
C VAL A 165 -6.93 14.57 -4.93
N GLU A 166 -6.62 13.40 -4.38
CA GLU A 166 -7.63 12.52 -3.79
C GLU A 166 -8.21 13.12 -2.50
N VAL A 167 -7.38 13.77 -1.68
CA VAL A 167 -7.87 14.52 -0.51
C VAL A 167 -8.76 15.68 -0.94
N SER A 168 -8.36 16.43 -1.97
CA SER A 168 -9.12 17.59 -2.46
C SER A 168 -10.47 17.18 -3.04
N ILE A 169 -10.54 16.04 -3.75
CA ILE A 169 -11.79 15.52 -4.31
C ILE A 169 -12.78 15.16 -3.20
N GLU A 170 -12.32 14.52 -2.12
CA GLU A 170 -13.21 14.16 -1.02
C GLU A 170 -13.70 15.40 -0.25
N LEU A 171 -12.84 16.39 -0.03
CA LEU A 171 -13.26 17.68 0.55
C LEU A 171 -14.28 18.40 -0.32
N ALA A 172 -14.07 18.42 -1.64
CA ALA A 172 -15.02 18.98 -2.59
C ALA A 172 -16.35 18.24 -2.56
N ARG A 173 -16.34 16.90 -2.47
CA ARG A 173 -17.55 16.09 -2.30
C ARG A 173 -18.35 16.51 -1.07
N MET A 174 -17.69 16.62 0.08
CA MET A 174 -18.34 17.06 1.33
C MET A 174 -18.92 18.49 1.20
N ALA A 175 -18.21 19.39 0.54
CA ALA A 175 -18.70 20.76 0.32
C ALA A 175 -19.92 20.79 -0.60
N LEU A 176 -19.90 20.07 -1.72
CA LEU A 176 -21.00 19.98 -2.69
C LEU A 176 -22.26 19.38 -2.05
N ASP A 177 -22.08 18.36 -1.21
CA ASP A 177 -23.16 17.75 -0.44
C ASP A 177 -23.86 18.76 0.47
N ASN A 178 -23.09 19.58 1.19
CA ASN A 178 -23.63 20.57 2.12
C ASN A 178 -24.29 21.78 1.44
N VAL A 179 -23.96 22.08 0.18
CA VAL A 179 -24.64 23.14 -0.59
C VAL A 179 -25.80 22.62 -1.45
N GLY A 180 -26.17 21.34 -1.27
CA GLY A 180 -27.38 20.75 -1.86
C GLY A 180 -27.23 20.25 -3.30
N VAL A 181 -26.00 19.99 -3.77
CA VAL A 181 -25.78 19.39 -5.09
C VAL A 181 -26.17 17.92 -5.06
N SER A 182 -26.91 17.44 -6.06
CA SER A 182 -27.36 16.05 -6.13
C SER A 182 -26.19 15.07 -6.21
N GLU A 183 -26.32 13.87 -5.61
CA GLU A 183 -25.27 12.84 -5.68
C GLU A 183 -24.83 12.51 -7.10
N GLN A 184 -25.78 12.50 -8.06
CA GLN A 184 -25.49 12.21 -9.46
C GLN A 184 -24.61 13.28 -10.09
N GLU A 185 -24.90 14.55 -9.79
CA GLU A 185 -24.10 15.69 -10.24
C GLU A 185 -22.72 15.69 -9.57
N GLN A 186 -22.64 15.43 -8.25
CA GLN A 186 -21.38 15.27 -7.54
C GLN A 186 -20.49 14.20 -8.18
N LYS A 187 -21.04 12.99 -8.43
CA LYS A 187 -20.30 11.89 -9.09
C LYS A 187 -19.81 12.28 -10.47
N THR A 188 -20.62 12.99 -11.24
CA THR A 188 -20.27 13.43 -12.60
C THR A 188 -19.13 14.45 -12.57
N VAL A 189 -19.25 15.50 -11.74
CA VAL A 189 -18.26 16.58 -11.67
C VAL A 189 -16.93 16.08 -11.09
N LEU A 190 -16.97 15.37 -9.96
CA LEU A 190 -15.77 14.86 -9.29
C LEU A 190 -15.10 13.75 -10.08
N GLY A 191 -15.89 12.85 -10.68
CA GLY A 191 -15.39 11.82 -11.59
C GLY A 191 -14.70 12.43 -12.81
N GLY A 192 -15.36 13.37 -13.49
CA GLY A 192 -14.78 14.07 -14.64
C GLY A 192 -13.50 14.84 -14.31
N PHE A 193 -13.43 15.45 -13.12
CA PHE A 193 -12.20 16.10 -12.64
C PHE A 193 -11.07 15.09 -12.40
N ARG A 194 -11.36 13.99 -11.68
CA ARG A 194 -10.40 12.90 -11.41
C ARG A 194 -9.86 12.31 -12.71
N ASP A 195 -10.76 11.95 -13.64
CA ASP A 195 -10.40 11.33 -14.91
C ASP A 195 -9.51 12.25 -15.74
N LYS A 196 -9.85 13.54 -15.83
CA LYS A 196 -9.02 14.53 -16.53
C LYS A 196 -7.64 14.67 -15.90
N TYR A 197 -7.56 14.72 -14.57
CA TYR A 197 -6.30 14.87 -13.85
C TYR A 197 -5.37 13.66 -14.07
N TYR A 198 -5.88 12.42 -13.96
CA TYR A 198 -5.06 11.24 -14.20
C TYR A 198 -4.82 10.96 -15.68
N ALA A 199 -5.70 11.39 -16.58
CA ALA A 199 -5.43 11.40 -18.01
C ALA A 199 -4.21 12.28 -18.32
N GLU A 200 -4.03 13.43 -17.65
CA GLU A 200 -2.83 14.25 -17.82
C GLU A 200 -1.56 13.52 -17.38
N ILE A 201 -1.59 12.83 -16.24
CA ILE A 201 -0.46 12.01 -15.76
C ILE A 201 -0.13 10.87 -16.73
N ASN A 202 -1.15 10.21 -17.28
CA ASN A 202 -0.97 9.09 -18.20
C ASN A 202 -0.61 9.51 -19.63
N ASN A 203 -1.09 10.66 -20.08
CA ASN A 203 -0.86 11.18 -21.43
C ASN A 203 0.40 12.04 -21.52
N GLY A 204 0.85 12.67 -20.43
CA GLY A 204 2.11 13.43 -20.38
C GLY A 204 3.31 12.56 -20.81
N LEU A 205 3.29 11.29 -20.42
CA LEU A 205 4.21 10.24 -20.90
C LEU A 205 4.23 10.06 -22.42
N SER A 206 3.07 10.19 -23.08
CA SER A 206 2.94 9.97 -24.52
C SER A 206 3.57 11.11 -25.32
N VAL A 207 3.47 12.35 -24.82
CA VAL A 207 4.05 13.55 -25.45
C VAL A 207 5.57 13.58 -25.29
N GLU A 208 6.09 13.15 -24.14
CA GLU A 208 7.53 13.11 -23.87
C GLU A 208 8.26 12.03 -24.68
N LYS A 209 7.65 10.84 -24.85
CA LYS A 209 8.18 9.78 -25.73
C LYS A 209 8.28 10.21 -27.20
N ILE A 210 7.31 10.99 -27.70
CA ILE A 210 7.34 11.52 -29.08
C ILE A 210 8.52 12.49 -29.25
N LYS A 211 8.73 13.42 -28.29
CA LYS A 211 9.85 14.37 -28.33
C LYS A 211 11.23 13.69 -28.32
N ILE A 212 11.42 12.60 -27.56
CA ILE A 212 12.70 11.88 -27.50
C ILE A 212 13.01 11.18 -28.82
N GLN A 213 12.00 10.65 -29.54
CA GLN A 213 12.18 10.04 -30.85
C GLN A 213 12.51 11.05 -31.95
N ASP A 214 11.94 12.25 -31.89
CA ASP A 214 12.20 13.33 -32.86
C ASP A 214 13.59 13.99 -32.69
N ILE A 215 14.29 13.74 -31.57
CA ILE A 215 15.66 14.27 -31.32
C ILE A 215 16.74 13.26 -31.76
N GLN A 216 16.40 11.99 -31.99
CA GLN A 216 17.34 10.95 -32.42
C GLN A 216 17.30 10.63 -33.93
N THR A 217 16.59 11.44 -34.73
CA THR A 217 16.54 11.36 -36.19
C THR A 217 17.20 12.59 -36.81
#